data_AF-A0AAD6K300-F1
#
_entry.id   AF-A0AAD6K300-F1
#
_cell.length_a   1.000
_cell.length_b   1.000
_cell.length_c   1.000
_cell.angle_alpha   90.00
_cell.angle_beta   90.00
_cell.angle_gamma   90.00
#
_symmetry.space_group_name_H-M   'P 1'
#
loop_
_entity.id
_entity.type
_entity.pdbx_description
1 polymer ?
#
loop_
_entity_poly.entity_id
_entity_poly.type
_entity_poly.pdbx_seq_one_letter_code
_entity_poly.pdbx_strand_id
1 'polypeptide(L)'
;MYRKLAASHNGFTENGFRLILDCLWHCWLTPHLTSGDRDLRNNQLNGTFDLGGEGVSVMLEGNPICRETGVTKSYCTVSRPNSSYATPPKNCVPSSCLANQHSSPNCKCAFPYTGLLVFRAPLFSNLGNITYFSALEKSLMDSFKSHQLPVDSVHLSQPRKDPSQYLDLNLQVFPFGQDRFNRTAISRIGFVLSNQTFKPPAQFGPFFFAGDTYLHFTGGVIGSKKSSSRGVIIGAAAGWPCPSAAVAWCWGFMLMVRKREQTKQLDKTVILVLEVFLN
;
A
#
# COMPACT_ATOMS: atom_id res chain seq x y z
N MET A 1 -35.03 31.35 -40.80
CA MET A 1 -34.99 30.80 -39.42
C MET A 1 -33.76 29.91 -39.35
N TYR A 2 -32.59 30.51 -39.07
CA TYR A 2 -31.86 30.42 -37.79
C TYR A 2 -31.34 29.00 -37.49
N ARG A 3 -30.07 28.71 -37.20
CA ARG A 3 -28.80 29.45 -37.18
C ARG A 3 -27.71 28.37 -37.00
N LYS A 4 -26.58 28.56 -37.67
CA LYS A 4 -25.19 28.41 -37.18
C LYS A 4 -25.04 27.98 -35.70
N LEU A 5 -24.07 27.09 -35.43
CA LEU A 5 -22.78 27.49 -34.85
C LEU A 5 -21.69 26.45 -35.15
N ALA A 6 -20.59 26.98 -35.66
CA ALA A 6 -19.34 26.32 -35.98
C ALA A 6 -18.37 26.39 -34.78
N ALA A 7 -17.22 25.72 -34.96
CA ALA A 7 -15.96 25.82 -34.22
C ALA A 7 -15.95 25.07 -32.87
N SER A 8 -14.86 24.44 -32.44
CA SER A 8 -13.46 24.77 -32.72
C SER A 8 -12.57 23.54 -32.52
N HIS A 9 -11.81 23.20 -33.54
CA HIS A 9 -10.54 22.50 -33.42
C HIS A 9 -9.53 23.56 -32.96
N ASN A 10 -8.99 23.45 -31.75
CA ASN A 10 -7.79 24.14 -31.20
C ASN A 10 -7.81 23.94 -29.68
N GLY A 11 -6.79 23.47 -28.99
CA GLY A 11 -5.47 23.05 -29.38
C GLY A 11 -4.88 22.31 -28.19
N PHE A 12 -4.23 21.17 -28.45
CA PHE A 12 -3.37 20.55 -27.47
C PHE A 12 -2.11 21.41 -27.42
N THR A 13 -2.09 22.38 -26.50
CA THR A 13 -0.94 23.27 -26.31
C THR A 13 0.24 22.48 -25.76
N GLU A 14 1.46 22.89 -26.13
CA GLU A 14 2.75 22.37 -25.62
C GLU A 14 2.79 22.23 -24.08
N ASN A 15 1.98 23.01 -23.38
CA ASN A 15 1.85 22.99 -21.92
C ASN A 15 1.18 21.71 -21.39
N GLY A 16 0.32 21.06 -22.17
CA GLY A 16 -0.32 19.79 -21.78
C GLY A 16 0.65 18.61 -21.80
N PHE A 17 1.58 18.60 -22.76
CA PHE A 17 2.66 17.61 -22.80
C PHE A 17 3.68 17.86 -21.70
N ARG A 18 4.03 19.12 -21.40
CA ARG A 18 4.88 19.45 -20.25
C ARG A 18 4.27 19.04 -18.93
N LEU A 19 2.96 19.22 -18.71
CA LEU A 19 2.31 18.75 -17.48
C LEU A 19 2.35 17.22 -17.32
N ILE A 20 2.19 16.47 -18.40
CA ILE A 20 2.25 14.99 -18.36
C ILE A 20 3.70 14.50 -18.20
N LEU A 21 4.66 15.14 -18.88
CA LEU A 21 6.09 14.84 -18.72
C LEU A 21 6.63 15.30 -17.37
N ASP A 22 6.19 16.42 -16.81
CA ASP A 22 6.54 16.88 -15.47
C ASP A 22 5.91 15.95 -14.42
N CYS A 23 4.71 15.43 -14.65
CA CYS A 23 4.11 14.41 -13.78
C CYS A 23 4.89 13.09 -13.86
N LEU A 24 5.31 12.66 -15.05
CA LEU A 24 6.12 11.46 -15.25
C LEU A 24 7.56 11.64 -14.73
N TRP A 25 8.14 12.84 -14.85
CA TRP A 25 9.49 13.17 -14.37
C TRP A 25 9.52 13.32 -12.84
N HIS A 26 8.53 13.99 -12.25
CA HIS A 26 8.38 14.08 -10.80
C HIS A 26 7.91 12.77 -10.15
N CYS A 27 7.22 11.87 -10.86
CA CYS A 27 6.88 10.55 -10.31
C CYS A 27 8.02 9.53 -10.37
N TRP A 28 9.11 9.79 -11.12
CA TRP A 28 10.24 8.84 -11.24
C TRP A 28 11.57 9.34 -10.66
N LEU A 29 11.71 10.63 -10.32
CA LEU A 29 12.98 11.18 -9.80
C LEU A 29 12.93 11.85 -8.42
N THR A 30 11.77 11.91 -7.75
CA THR A 30 11.74 12.18 -6.31
C THR A 30 11.42 10.90 -5.56
N PRO A 31 12.30 10.41 -4.66
CA PRO A 31 11.83 9.56 -3.60
C PRO A 31 10.95 10.46 -2.75
N HIS A 32 9.64 10.46 -3.03
CA HIS A 32 8.67 10.92 -2.05
C HIS A 32 8.70 9.86 -0.95
N LEU A 33 9.70 9.97 -0.06
CA LEU A 33 9.58 9.50 1.30
C LEU A 33 8.38 10.24 1.87
N THR A 34 7.19 9.72 1.62
CA THR A 34 6.03 10.00 2.45
C THR A 34 6.52 9.84 3.87
N SER A 35 6.44 10.91 4.67
CA SER A 35 6.80 10.95 6.08
C SER A 35 6.37 9.63 6.73
N GLY A 36 7.34 8.75 6.84
CA GLY A 36 7.16 7.37 7.26
C GLY A 36 7.64 7.36 8.68
N ASP A 37 6.70 7.21 9.60
CA ASP A 37 7.04 7.00 10.99
C ASP A 37 8.02 5.83 11.07
N ARG A 38 9.28 6.13 11.41
CA ARG A 38 10.31 5.11 11.55
C ARG A 38 10.15 4.52 12.95
N ASP A 39 9.52 3.36 13.00
CA ASP A 39 9.51 2.53 14.21
C ASP A 39 10.89 1.90 14.40
N LEU A 40 11.66 2.43 15.35
CA LEU A 40 13.02 2.00 15.67
C LEU A 40 13.13 1.50 17.11
N ARG A 41 12.01 1.03 17.69
CA ARG A 41 11.95 0.55 19.08
C ARG A 41 12.86 -0.67 19.33
N ASN A 42 13.33 -0.82 20.57
CA ASN A 42 14.14 -1.95 21.07
C ASN A 42 15.42 -2.26 20.26
N ASN A 43 16.06 -1.23 19.72
CA ASN A 43 17.38 -1.35 19.10
C ASN A 43 18.47 -0.89 20.09
N GLN A 44 19.71 -0.84 19.62
CA GLN A 44 20.87 -0.40 20.41
C GLN A 44 21.33 1.01 20.02
N LEU A 45 20.39 1.90 19.71
CA LEU A 45 20.71 3.26 19.28
C LEU A 45 21.24 4.08 20.47
N ASN A 46 22.44 4.64 20.31
CA ASN A 46 23.16 5.48 21.27
C ASN A 46 23.56 6.82 20.62
N GLY A 47 23.77 7.87 21.43
CA GLY A 47 24.19 9.20 20.95
C GLY A 47 23.06 10.21 20.66
N THR A 48 23.42 11.35 20.09
CA THR A 48 22.50 12.48 19.82
C THR A 48 21.90 12.35 18.42
N PHE A 49 20.57 12.34 18.32
CA PHE A 49 19.86 12.33 17.03
C PHE A 49 19.31 13.73 16.74
N ASP A 50 19.67 14.26 15.58
CA ASP A 50 18.99 15.44 15.04
C ASP A 50 17.77 14.94 14.27
N LEU A 51 16.59 15.06 14.89
CA LEU A 51 15.31 14.74 14.28
C LEU A 51 14.98 15.86 13.30
N GLY A 52 15.64 15.85 12.15
CA GLY A 52 15.51 16.89 11.13
C GLY A 52 14.05 17.08 10.72
N GLY A 53 13.62 18.34 10.72
CA GLY A 53 12.41 18.83 10.08
C GLY A 53 11.11 18.50 10.79
N GLU A 54 10.31 19.55 11.02
CA GLU A 54 8.93 19.49 11.52
C GLU A 54 8.09 18.50 10.69
N GLY A 55 7.63 17.40 11.31
CA GLY A 55 6.71 16.43 10.69
C GLY A 55 7.16 14.97 10.60
N VAL A 56 8.30 14.59 11.17
CA VAL A 56 8.74 13.17 11.26
C VAL A 56 8.54 12.64 12.69
N SER A 57 7.60 11.71 12.89
CA SER A 57 7.47 11.01 14.17
C SER A 57 8.40 9.79 14.18
N VAL A 58 9.28 9.72 15.17
CA VAL A 58 10.20 8.58 15.35
C VAL A 58 9.92 7.96 16.71
N MET A 59 9.69 6.64 16.75
CA MET A 59 9.50 5.90 17.99
C MET A 59 10.81 5.20 18.37
N LEU A 60 11.42 5.60 19.49
CA LEU A 60 12.72 5.12 19.96
C LEU A 60 12.66 4.34 21.28
N GLU A 61 11.48 3.98 21.77
CA GLU A 61 11.31 3.23 23.03
C GLU A 61 12.25 2.01 23.10
N GLY A 62 12.84 1.77 24.29
CA GLY A 62 13.67 0.59 24.53
C GLY A 62 15.11 0.69 24.01
N ASN A 63 15.48 1.80 23.37
CA ASN A 63 16.86 2.09 22.99
C ASN A 63 17.66 2.72 24.14
N PRO A 64 18.99 2.50 24.21
CA PRO A 64 19.88 3.13 25.18
C PRO A 64 19.76 4.67 25.24
N ILE A 65 19.52 5.32 24.10
CA ILE A 65 19.29 6.78 24.00
C ILE A 65 18.17 7.29 24.94
N CYS A 66 17.14 6.48 25.20
CA CYS A 66 16.05 6.86 26.08
C CYS A 66 16.40 6.76 27.58
N ARG A 67 17.61 6.27 27.92
CA ARG A 67 18.12 6.14 29.29
C ARG A 67 19.16 7.19 29.66
N GLU A 68 19.83 7.79 28.68
CA GLU A 68 21.02 8.62 28.90
C GLU A 68 20.72 10.11 29.19
N THR A 69 19.60 10.67 28.73
CA THR A 69 19.42 12.13 28.73
C THR A 69 18.71 12.75 29.92
N GLY A 70 18.21 11.97 30.90
CA GLY A 70 17.52 12.51 32.10
C GLY A 70 16.23 13.31 31.86
N VAL A 71 15.91 13.64 30.60
CA VAL A 71 14.71 14.33 30.13
C VAL A 71 13.88 13.35 29.30
N THR A 72 12.64 13.11 29.73
CA THR A 72 11.70 12.25 29.02
C THR A 72 11.24 12.93 27.73
N LYS A 73 11.86 12.56 26.60
CA LYS A 73 11.49 13.07 25.28
C LYS A 73 10.30 12.30 24.73
N SER A 74 9.41 12.98 23.99
CA SER A 74 8.15 12.40 23.46
C SER A 74 8.37 11.18 22.56
N TYR A 75 9.49 11.12 21.82
CA TYR A 75 9.88 9.97 21.01
C TYR A 75 10.30 8.73 21.84
N CYS A 76 10.52 8.89 23.14
CA CYS A 76 10.83 7.82 24.09
C CYS A 76 9.61 7.38 24.91
N THR A 77 8.43 7.95 24.64
CA THR A 77 7.19 7.61 25.36
C THR A 77 6.19 6.92 24.44
N VAL A 78 5.68 5.77 24.87
CA VAL A 78 4.52 5.14 24.25
C VAL A 78 3.27 5.92 24.66
N SER A 79 2.45 6.32 23.69
CA SER A 79 1.04 6.65 23.95
C SER A 79 0.42 5.45 24.66
N ARG A 80 0.24 5.54 25.99
CA ARG A 80 -0.43 4.51 26.77
C ARG A 80 -1.77 4.17 26.10
N PRO A 81 -2.18 2.89 26.08
CA PRO A 81 -3.49 2.54 25.57
C PRO A 81 -4.53 3.32 26.37
N ASN A 82 -5.22 4.25 25.70
CA ASN A 82 -6.25 5.10 26.31
C ASN A 82 -7.51 4.30 26.65
N SER A 83 -7.54 3.01 26.31
CA SER A 83 -8.60 2.06 26.62
C SER A 83 -8.05 0.64 26.70
N SER A 84 -8.56 -0.14 27.65
CA SER A 84 -8.24 -1.55 27.86
C SER A 84 -9.05 -2.51 26.98
N TYR A 85 -9.78 -1.98 25.99
CA TYR A 85 -10.65 -2.79 25.15
C TYR A 85 -9.89 -3.93 24.45
N ALA A 86 -10.47 -5.10 24.53
CA ALA A 86 -10.15 -6.29 23.76
C ALA A 86 -11.47 -6.99 23.40
N THR A 87 -11.54 -7.59 22.22
CA THR A 87 -12.72 -8.38 21.82
C THR A 87 -12.96 -9.50 22.84
N PRO A 88 -14.14 -9.55 23.49
CA PRO A 88 -14.41 -10.55 24.51
C PRO A 88 -14.57 -11.97 23.90
N PRO A 89 -14.25 -13.03 24.66
CA PRO A 89 -14.55 -14.40 24.27
C PRO A 89 -16.06 -14.63 24.07
N LYS A 90 -16.42 -15.47 23.10
CA LYS A 90 -17.80 -15.79 22.73
C LYS A 90 -18.24 -17.09 23.38
N ASN A 91 -18.94 -16.98 24.50
CA ASN A 91 -19.56 -18.09 25.23
C ASN A 91 -18.60 -19.24 25.59
N CYS A 92 -17.34 -18.92 25.85
CA CYS A 92 -16.30 -19.90 26.14
C CYS A 92 -15.21 -19.31 27.04
N VAL A 93 -14.43 -20.18 27.68
CA VAL A 93 -13.27 -19.79 28.50
C VAL A 93 -12.00 -20.02 27.68
N PRO A 94 -11.18 -18.98 27.44
CA PRO A 94 -9.91 -19.14 26.72
C PRO A 94 -8.98 -20.11 27.45
N SER A 95 -8.54 -21.16 26.78
CA SER A 95 -7.51 -22.07 27.28
C SER A 95 -6.11 -21.54 26.96
N SER A 96 -5.09 -22.07 27.65
CA SER A 96 -3.69 -21.86 27.26
C SER A 96 -3.42 -22.49 25.90
N CYS A 97 -2.87 -21.70 24.97
CA CYS A 97 -2.45 -22.17 23.66
C CYS A 97 -0.97 -22.54 23.65
N LEU A 98 -0.57 -23.36 22.68
CA LEU A 98 0.85 -23.68 22.44
C LEU A 98 1.65 -22.42 22.07
N ALA A 99 2.97 -22.49 22.19
CA ALA A 99 3.85 -21.37 21.87
C ALA A 99 3.57 -20.79 20.47
N ASN A 100 3.40 -19.46 20.40
CA ASN A 100 3.05 -18.67 19.20
C ASN A 100 1.63 -18.85 18.65
N GLN A 101 0.78 -19.66 19.29
CA GLN A 101 -0.66 -19.69 18.99
C GLN A 101 -1.39 -18.76 19.94
N HIS A 102 -2.44 -18.11 19.43
CA HIS A 102 -3.30 -17.24 20.21
C HIS A 102 -4.70 -17.85 20.32
N SER A 103 -5.38 -17.58 21.44
CA SER A 103 -6.77 -17.99 21.63
C SER A 103 -7.67 -17.00 20.90
N SER A 104 -8.44 -17.50 19.94
CA SER A 104 -9.46 -16.72 19.24
C SER A 104 -10.64 -16.35 20.16
N PRO A 105 -11.47 -15.38 19.79
CA PRO A 105 -12.74 -15.13 20.49
C PRO A 105 -13.64 -16.35 20.58
N ASN A 106 -13.52 -17.33 19.68
CA ASN A 106 -14.24 -18.61 19.75
C ASN A 106 -13.51 -19.67 20.60
N CYS A 107 -12.50 -19.27 21.38
CA CYS A 107 -11.65 -20.10 22.25
C CYS A 107 -10.94 -21.26 21.54
N LYS A 108 -10.65 -21.10 20.25
CA LYS A 108 -9.79 -22.01 19.48
C LYS A 108 -8.38 -21.44 19.38
N CYS A 109 -7.38 -22.27 19.63
CA CYS A 109 -5.98 -21.91 19.43
C CYS A 109 -5.62 -22.00 17.94
N ALA A 110 -5.06 -20.93 17.41
CA ALA A 110 -4.61 -20.85 16.01
C ALA A 110 -3.48 -19.81 15.86
N PHE A 111 -2.87 -19.78 14.68
CA PHE A 111 -1.89 -18.79 14.25
C PHE A 111 -2.60 -17.66 13.49
N PRO A 112 -2.99 -16.56 14.17
CA PRO A 112 -3.72 -15.48 13.51
C PRO A 112 -2.84 -14.72 12.52
N TYR A 113 -3.47 -14.13 11.50
CA TYR A 113 -2.84 -13.07 10.73
C TYR A 113 -2.96 -11.76 11.51
N THR A 114 -1.84 -11.16 11.85
CA THR A 114 -1.77 -9.98 12.73
C THR A 114 -1.38 -8.73 11.95
N GLY A 115 -1.72 -7.57 12.50
CA GLY A 115 -1.26 -6.30 11.99
C GLY A 115 -1.91 -5.12 12.70
N LEU A 116 -1.51 -3.92 12.28
CA LEU A 116 -2.04 -2.67 12.77
C LEU A 116 -3.12 -2.12 11.83
N LEU A 117 -4.32 -1.93 12.36
CA LEU A 117 -5.43 -1.29 11.66
C LEU A 117 -5.53 0.17 12.11
N VAL A 118 -5.29 1.10 11.19
CA VAL A 118 -5.19 2.54 11.50
C VAL A 118 -6.28 3.33 10.79
N PHE A 119 -7.05 4.08 11.56
CA PHE A 119 -8.11 4.97 11.08
C PHE A 119 -7.68 6.42 11.16
N ARG A 120 -7.75 7.15 10.03
CA ARG A 120 -7.19 8.50 9.92
C ARG A 120 -8.09 9.59 10.49
N ALA A 121 -9.40 9.37 10.50
CA ALA A 121 -10.37 10.40 10.90
C ALA A 121 -11.60 9.77 11.59
N PRO A 122 -11.42 9.16 12.78
CA PRO A 122 -12.56 8.70 13.56
C PRO A 122 -13.41 9.90 14.03
N LEU A 123 -14.72 9.80 13.88
CA LEU A 123 -15.70 10.81 14.33
C LEU A 123 -16.02 10.73 15.83
N PHE A 124 -15.25 9.95 16.58
CA PHE A 124 -15.40 9.77 18.03
C PHE A 124 -14.07 9.94 18.76
N SER A 125 -14.15 10.46 19.98
CA SER A 125 -12.99 10.66 20.86
C SER A 125 -12.92 9.62 21.99
N ASN A 126 -14.08 9.14 22.46
CA ASN A 126 -14.17 8.21 23.58
C ASN A 126 -13.84 6.77 23.16
N LEU A 127 -12.64 6.31 23.50
CA LEU A 127 -12.18 4.94 23.27
C LEU A 127 -12.66 3.94 24.34
N GLY A 128 -13.36 4.39 25.38
CA GLY A 128 -13.98 3.52 26.39
C GLY A 128 -15.33 2.95 25.93
N ASN A 129 -15.92 3.47 24.86
CA ASN A 129 -17.19 2.98 24.36
C ASN A 129 -17.02 1.70 23.53
N ILE A 130 -17.34 0.57 24.16
CA ILE A 130 -17.26 -0.79 23.60
C ILE A 130 -18.09 -0.94 22.32
N THR A 131 -19.20 -0.21 22.18
CA THR A 131 -20.12 -0.38 21.04
C THR A 131 -19.46 -0.07 19.70
N TYR A 132 -18.51 0.87 19.66
CA TYR A 132 -17.78 1.20 18.43
C TYR A 132 -16.96 0.01 17.93
N PHE A 133 -16.24 -0.65 18.83
CA PHE A 133 -15.36 -1.75 18.46
C PHE A 133 -16.13 -3.04 18.19
N SER A 134 -17.23 -3.30 18.91
CA SER A 134 -18.13 -4.41 18.58
C SER A 134 -18.78 -4.23 17.20
N ALA A 135 -19.14 -3.00 16.82
CA ALA A 135 -19.63 -2.69 15.48
C ALA A 135 -18.56 -2.87 14.40
N LEU A 136 -17.30 -2.50 14.70
CA LEU A 136 -16.17 -2.72 13.81
C LEU A 136 -15.86 -4.21 13.62
N GLU A 137 -15.83 -4.99 14.71
CA GLU A 137 -15.65 -6.45 14.70
C GLU A 137 -16.70 -7.10 13.78
N LYS A 138 -17.96 -6.74 13.94
CA LYS A 138 -19.06 -7.24 13.11
C LYS A 138 -18.86 -6.88 11.65
N SER A 139 -18.56 -5.62 11.34
CA SER A 139 -18.36 -5.16 9.96
C SER A 139 -17.19 -5.88 9.26
N LEU A 140 -16.08 -6.11 9.98
CA LEU A 140 -14.95 -6.91 9.48
C LEU A 140 -15.39 -8.33 9.14
N MET A 141 -16.10 -9.00 10.06
CA MET A 141 -16.60 -10.36 9.83
C MET A 141 -17.58 -10.44 8.65
N ASP A 142 -18.49 -9.47 8.53
CA ASP A 142 -19.45 -9.40 7.43
C ASP A 142 -18.74 -9.22 6.07
N SER A 143 -17.69 -8.38 6.03
CA SER A 143 -16.84 -8.19 4.85
C SER A 143 -16.07 -9.46 4.48
N PHE A 144 -15.47 -10.15 5.45
CA PHE A 144 -14.74 -11.39 5.17
C PHE A 144 -15.66 -12.51 4.69
N LYS A 145 -16.88 -12.60 5.24
CA LYS A 145 -17.90 -13.54 4.77
C LYS A 145 -18.37 -13.23 3.34
N SER A 146 -18.65 -11.96 3.03
CA SER A 146 -19.11 -11.57 1.68
C SER A 146 -18.08 -11.86 0.60
N HIS A 147 -16.79 -11.73 0.93
CA HIS A 147 -15.67 -12.09 0.06
C HIS A 147 -15.29 -13.58 0.12
N GLN A 148 -16.04 -14.42 0.84
CA GLN A 148 -15.80 -15.87 0.98
C GLN A 148 -14.36 -16.18 1.42
N LEU A 149 -13.91 -15.48 2.46
CA LEU A 149 -12.60 -15.70 3.07
C LEU A 149 -12.71 -16.72 4.21
N PRO A 150 -11.70 -17.60 4.40
CA PRO A 150 -11.73 -18.66 5.41
C PRO A 150 -11.42 -18.10 6.81
N VAL A 151 -12.21 -17.15 7.30
CA VAL A 151 -12.03 -16.46 8.59
C VAL A 151 -13.10 -16.93 9.57
N ASP A 152 -12.68 -17.40 10.74
CA ASP A 152 -13.57 -17.86 11.82
C ASP A 152 -13.99 -16.71 12.74
N SER A 153 -13.02 -15.87 13.11
CA SER A 153 -13.22 -14.74 14.02
C SER A 153 -12.12 -13.69 13.85
N VAL A 154 -12.37 -12.49 14.39
CA VAL A 154 -11.39 -11.41 14.49
C VAL A 154 -11.31 -10.94 15.93
N HIS A 155 -10.13 -10.55 16.37
CA HIS A 155 -9.91 -9.95 17.68
C HIS A 155 -9.28 -8.58 17.49
N LEU A 156 -9.95 -7.57 18.04
CA LEU A 156 -9.50 -6.19 18.09
C LEU A 156 -9.02 -5.88 19.51
N SER A 157 -7.87 -5.23 19.65
CA SER A 157 -7.37 -4.84 20.97
C SER A 157 -6.53 -3.58 20.98
N GLN A 158 -6.35 -3.05 22.19
CA GLN A 158 -5.46 -1.92 22.49
C GLN A 158 -5.72 -0.69 21.60
N PRO A 159 -6.97 -0.19 21.54
CA PRO A 159 -7.26 1.04 20.82
C PRO A 159 -6.48 2.20 21.45
N ARG A 160 -5.77 2.94 20.61
CA ARG A 160 -4.94 4.06 21.03
C ARG A 160 -4.99 5.17 19.98
N LYS A 161 -4.77 6.41 20.42
CA LYS A 161 -4.58 7.53 19.51
C LYS A 161 -3.11 7.86 19.41
N ASP A 162 -2.63 7.99 18.19
CA ASP A 162 -1.30 8.54 17.93
C ASP A 162 -1.29 10.06 18.13
N PRO A 163 -0.11 10.73 18.09
CA PRO A 163 -0.03 12.19 18.18
C PRO A 163 -0.82 12.94 17.11
N SER A 164 -0.99 12.32 15.92
CA SER A 164 -1.77 12.83 14.79
C SER A 164 -3.28 12.58 14.91
N GLN A 165 -3.75 12.08 16.06
CA GLN A 165 -5.13 11.71 16.35
C GLN A 165 -5.68 10.53 15.52
N TYR A 166 -4.82 9.77 14.84
CA TYR A 166 -5.23 8.53 14.19
C TYR A 166 -5.53 7.47 15.24
N LEU A 167 -6.55 6.65 14.97
CA LEU A 167 -6.96 5.56 15.83
C LEU A 167 -6.30 4.26 15.36
N ASP A 168 -5.39 3.78 16.17
CA ASP A 168 -4.68 2.51 16.01
C ASP A 168 -5.40 1.39 16.75
N LEU A 169 -5.59 0.25 16.09
CA LEU A 169 -6.08 -0.99 16.70
C LEU A 169 -5.21 -2.17 16.28
N ASN A 170 -4.86 -3.02 17.23
CA ASN A 170 -4.26 -4.30 16.90
C ASN A 170 -5.36 -5.22 16.37
N LEU A 171 -5.18 -5.74 15.17
CA LEU A 171 -6.10 -6.67 14.52
C LEU A 171 -5.44 -8.06 14.46
N GLN A 172 -6.16 -9.07 14.93
CA GLN A 172 -5.83 -10.47 14.73
C GLN A 172 -6.98 -11.15 13.99
N VAL A 173 -6.69 -11.76 12.85
CA VAL A 173 -7.67 -12.50 12.03
C VAL A 173 -7.41 -13.98 12.22
N PHE A 174 -8.43 -14.75 12.62
CA PHE A 174 -8.29 -16.18 12.92
C PHE A 174 -8.86 -17.07 11.80
N PRO A 175 -8.18 -18.16 11.43
CA PRO A 175 -8.58 -19.05 10.34
C PRO A 175 -9.80 -19.92 10.70
N PHE A 176 -10.61 -20.24 9.69
CA PHE A 176 -11.72 -21.19 9.76
C PHE A 176 -11.32 -22.59 9.28
N GLY A 177 -11.70 -23.61 10.05
CA GLY A 177 -11.50 -25.03 9.73
C GLY A 177 -10.06 -25.55 9.86
N GLN A 178 -9.08 -24.69 10.08
CA GLN A 178 -7.66 -25.03 10.27
C GLN A 178 -7.04 -24.13 11.35
N ASP A 179 -5.85 -24.48 11.83
CA ASP A 179 -5.10 -23.68 12.82
C ASP A 179 -4.28 -22.54 12.18
N ARG A 180 -4.22 -22.48 10.83
CA ARG A 180 -3.40 -21.51 10.10
C ARG A 180 -3.98 -21.18 8.72
N PHE A 181 -3.52 -20.07 8.14
CA PHE A 181 -3.86 -19.69 6.77
C PHE A 181 -2.87 -20.23 5.75
N ASN A 182 -3.37 -20.50 4.54
CA ASN A 182 -2.52 -20.70 3.36
C ASN A 182 -2.14 -19.36 2.73
N ARG A 183 -1.10 -19.34 1.89
CA ARG A 183 -0.61 -18.12 1.20
C ARG A 183 -1.70 -17.35 0.46
N THR A 184 -2.55 -18.09 -0.26
CA THR A 184 -3.69 -17.51 -1.00
C THR A 184 -4.68 -16.83 -0.06
N ALA A 185 -4.94 -17.41 1.12
CA ALA A 185 -5.86 -16.81 2.09
C ALA A 185 -5.29 -15.51 2.67
N ILE A 186 -4.01 -15.49 3.06
CA ILE A 186 -3.32 -14.28 3.52
C ILE A 186 -3.37 -13.18 2.46
N SER A 187 -3.03 -13.52 1.20
CA SER A 187 -3.07 -12.55 0.09
C SER A 187 -4.46 -11.97 -0.13
N ARG A 188 -5.52 -12.79 -0.08
CA ARG A 188 -6.90 -12.31 -0.23
C ARG A 188 -7.37 -11.47 0.95
N ILE A 189 -7.00 -11.82 2.19
CA ILE A 189 -7.30 -11.00 3.37
C ILE A 189 -6.59 -9.64 3.26
N GLY A 190 -5.29 -9.66 2.92
CA GLY A 190 -4.50 -8.46 2.70
C GLY A 190 -5.09 -7.58 1.59
N PHE A 191 -5.60 -8.17 0.50
CA PHE A 191 -6.30 -7.43 -0.56
C PHE A 191 -7.57 -6.75 -0.05
N VAL A 192 -8.43 -7.45 0.70
CA VAL A 192 -9.68 -6.86 1.23
C VAL A 192 -9.39 -5.66 2.16
N LEU A 193 -8.33 -5.76 2.97
CA LEU A 193 -7.95 -4.72 3.92
C LEU A 193 -7.14 -3.58 3.27
N SER A 194 -6.26 -3.87 2.31
CA SER A 194 -5.35 -2.87 1.72
C SER A 194 -5.95 -2.17 0.50
N ASN A 195 -6.77 -2.88 -0.29
CA ASN A 195 -7.48 -2.32 -1.44
C ASN A 195 -8.79 -1.61 -1.04
N GLN A 196 -9.03 -1.47 0.28
CA GLN A 196 -10.20 -0.80 0.85
C GLN A 196 -11.56 -1.25 0.26
N THR A 197 -11.67 -2.53 -0.12
CA THR A 197 -12.97 -3.13 -0.47
C THR A 197 -13.81 -3.32 0.78
N PHE A 198 -13.17 -3.53 1.93
CA PHE A 198 -13.80 -3.35 3.23
C PHE A 198 -14.19 -1.87 3.44
N LYS A 199 -15.46 -1.63 3.80
CA LYS A 199 -15.95 -0.32 4.22
C LYS A 199 -16.25 -0.37 5.72
N PRO A 200 -15.45 0.32 6.57
CA PRO A 200 -15.71 0.35 8.00
C PRO A 200 -17.00 1.13 8.31
N PRO A 201 -17.55 0.99 9.53
CA PRO A 201 -18.66 1.84 9.96
C PRO A 201 -18.30 3.33 9.80
N ALA A 202 -19.28 4.16 9.41
CA ALA A 202 -19.05 5.55 9.01
C ALA A 202 -18.29 6.39 10.06
N GLN A 203 -18.46 6.08 11.34
CA GLN A 203 -17.77 6.78 12.43
C GLN A 203 -16.25 6.56 12.49
N PHE A 204 -15.69 5.58 11.77
CA PHE A 204 -14.25 5.31 11.79
C PHE A 204 -13.48 6.07 10.69
N GLY A 205 -14.15 6.49 9.62
CA GLY A 205 -13.52 7.18 8.49
C GLY A 205 -12.56 6.29 7.67
N PRO A 206 -11.71 6.89 6.83
CA PRO A 206 -10.73 6.18 6.02
C PRO A 206 -9.69 5.44 6.86
N PHE A 207 -9.22 4.30 6.37
CA PHE A 207 -8.27 3.46 7.08
C PHE A 207 -7.17 2.92 6.16
N PHE A 208 -6.11 2.44 6.78
CA PHE A 208 -5.14 1.55 6.15
C PHE A 208 -4.80 0.40 7.10
N PHE A 209 -4.30 -0.69 6.55
CA PHE A 209 -3.88 -1.86 7.32
C PHE A 209 -2.41 -2.15 7.05
N ALA A 210 -1.61 -2.15 8.10
CA ALA A 210 -0.21 -2.58 8.08
C ALA A 210 -0.14 -4.01 8.63
N GLY A 211 -0.20 -5.00 7.74
CA GLY A 211 -0.14 -6.41 8.10
C GLY A 211 1.28 -6.89 8.40
N ASP A 212 1.42 -7.70 9.45
CA ASP A 212 2.69 -8.32 9.81
C ASP A 212 3.09 -9.40 8.80
N THR A 213 4.37 -9.79 8.80
CA THR A 213 4.81 -10.91 7.98
C THR A 213 4.24 -12.22 8.54
N TYR A 214 3.36 -12.88 7.79
CA TYR A 214 2.83 -14.18 8.18
C TYR A 214 3.80 -15.31 7.83
N LEU A 215 4.31 -16.02 8.84
CA LEU A 215 5.30 -17.10 8.68
C LEU A 215 4.72 -18.51 8.86
N HIS A 216 3.50 -18.62 9.39
CA HIS A 216 2.92 -19.89 9.84
C HIS A 216 2.14 -20.63 8.75
N PHE A 217 2.70 -20.76 7.54
CA PHE A 217 2.03 -21.50 6.46
C PHE A 217 1.98 -23.02 6.74
N THR A 218 0.98 -23.70 6.17
CA THR A 218 0.95 -25.17 6.08
C THR A 218 2.20 -25.67 5.33
N GLY A 219 2.99 -26.54 5.95
CA GLY A 219 4.13 -27.22 5.30
C GLY A 219 5.51 -26.55 5.40
N GLY A 220 5.70 -25.52 6.23
CA GLY A 220 7.01 -24.90 6.48
C GLY A 220 7.66 -25.42 7.77
N VAL A 221 8.70 -26.24 7.66
CA VAL A 221 9.57 -26.63 8.78
C VAL A 221 10.10 -25.35 9.45
N ILE A 222 9.94 -25.23 10.77
CA ILE A 222 10.67 -24.24 11.56
C ILE A 222 12.14 -24.64 11.50
N GLY A 223 12.85 -24.14 10.48
CA GLY A 223 14.26 -24.37 10.24
C GLY A 223 15.04 -23.11 10.55
N SER A 224 15.78 -23.14 11.65
CA SER A 224 16.85 -22.22 11.97
C SER A 224 17.74 -21.92 10.75
N LYS A 225 18.13 -20.65 10.61
CA LYS A 225 19.08 -20.09 9.65
C LYS A 225 20.14 -21.12 9.18
N LYS A 226 20.08 -21.52 7.91
CA LYS A 226 21.28 -21.76 7.11
C LYS A 226 21.06 -21.31 5.67
N SER A 227 22.00 -20.47 5.26
CA SER A 227 22.24 -19.94 3.93
C SER A 227 22.31 -21.04 2.85
N SER A 228 22.07 -20.59 1.62
CA SER A 228 22.32 -21.25 0.34
C SER A 228 21.23 -22.20 -0.15
N SER A 229 20.25 -21.61 -0.84
CA SER A 229 19.71 -22.28 -2.02
C SER A 229 20.29 -21.59 -3.25
N ARG A 230 21.17 -22.31 -3.97
CA ARG A 230 21.37 -22.06 -5.40
C ARG A 230 20.05 -22.39 -6.08
N GLY A 231 19.17 -21.40 -6.14
CA GLY A 231 18.00 -21.42 -7.00
C GLY A 231 18.49 -21.32 -8.44
N VAL A 232 18.26 -22.38 -9.20
CA VAL A 232 18.42 -22.42 -10.65
C VAL A 232 17.56 -21.30 -11.25
N ILE A 233 18.21 -20.23 -11.72
CA ILE A 233 17.60 -19.21 -12.57
C ILE A 233 17.58 -19.81 -13.98
N ILE A 234 16.49 -20.49 -14.35
CA ILE A 234 16.17 -20.63 -15.78
C ILE A 234 15.68 -19.25 -16.20
N GLY A 235 16.62 -18.46 -16.71
CA GLY A 235 16.33 -17.18 -17.32
C GLY A 235 15.56 -17.40 -18.61
N ALA A 236 14.28 -17.05 -18.61
CA ALA A 236 13.61 -16.65 -19.84
C ALA A 236 14.20 -15.28 -20.21
N ALA A 237 15.23 -15.29 -21.05
CA ALA A 237 15.72 -14.11 -21.72
C ALA A 237 14.67 -13.64 -22.75
N ALA A 238 13.57 -13.05 -22.26
CA ALA A 238 12.79 -12.12 -23.05
C ALA A 238 13.61 -10.83 -23.12
N GLY A 239 14.42 -10.72 -24.18
CA GLY A 239 15.16 -9.51 -24.47
C GLY A 239 14.20 -8.33 -24.52
N TRP A 240 14.35 -7.39 -23.59
CA TRP A 240 13.84 -6.04 -23.76
C TRP A 240 14.45 -5.51 -25.07
N PRO A 241 13.67 -5.13 -26.10
CA PRO A 241 14.26 -4.56 -27.28
C PRO A 241 14.97 -3.27 -26.87
N CYS A 242 16.28 -3.24 -27.08
CA CYS A 242 17.08 -2.04 -26.95
C CYS A 242 16.34 -0.88 -27.66
N PRO A 243 16.26 0.32 -27.04
CA PRO A 243 15.63 1.49 -27.66
C PRO A 243 16.23 1.87 -29.03
N SER A 244 17.38 1.30 -29.39
CA SER A 244 18.03 1.48 -30.69
C SER A 244 17.17 1.00 -31.86
N ALA A 245 16.33 -0.03 -31.70
CA ALA A 245 15.46 -0.48 -32.78
C ALA A 245 14.36 0.55 -33.07
N ALA A 246 13.68 1.07 -32.03
CA ALA A 246 12.62 2.06 -32.21
C ALA A 246 13.15 3.37 -32.86
N VAL A 247 14.36 3.80 -32.49
CA VAL A 247 14.99 4.98 -33.10
C VAL A 247 15.34 4.72 -34.57
N ALA A 248 15.85 3.54 -34.93
CA ALA A 248 16.13 3.19 -36.32
C ALA A 248 14.85 3.11 -37.18
N TRP A 249 13.76 2.56 -36.62
CA TRP A 249 12.46 2.51 -37.28
C TRP A 249 11.85 3.92 -37.45
N CYS A 250 11.89 4.75 -36.42
CA CYS A 250 11.44 6.15 -36.51
C CYS A 250 12.28 6.95 -37.52
N TRP A 251 13.60 6.77 -37.53
CA TRP A 251 14.47 7.46 -38.48
C TRP A 251 14.26 6.97 -39.92
N GLY A 252 14.12 5.66 -40.12
CA GLY A 252 13.77 5.07 -41.42
C GLY A 252 12.41 5.55 -41.93
N PHE A 253 11.40 5.62 -41.05
CA PHE A 253 10.09 6.16 -41.39
C PHE A 253 10.15 7.64 -41.76
N MET A 254 10.91 8.46 -41.00
CA MET A 254 11.13 9.87 -41.33
C MET A 254 11.87 10.08 -42.66
N LEU A 255 12.85 9.22 -43.00
CA LEU A 255 13.53 9.26 -44.30
C LEU A 255 12.58 8.84 -45.45
N MET A 256 11.72 7.85 -45.23
CA MET A 256 10.70 7.43 -46.21
C MET A 256 9.63 8.50 -46.42
N VAL A 257 9.17 9.16 -45.36
CA VAL A 257 8.23 10.30 -45.45
C VAL A 257 8.89 11.46 -46.19
N ARG A 258 10.14 11.81 -45.86
CA ARG A 258 10.90 12.88 -46.55
C ARG A 258 11.11 12.55 -48.03
N LYS A 259 11.35 11.28 -48.40
CA LYS A 259 11.46 10.86 -49.81
C LYS A 259 10.11 10.94 -50.54
N ARG A 260 9.00 10.58 -49.89
CA ARG A 260 7.65 10.76 -50.44
C ARG A 260 7.26 12.24 -50.61
N GLU A 261 7.73 13.12 -49.73
CA GLU A 261 7.54 14.57 -49.85
C GLU A 261 8.26 15.13 -51.09
N GLN A 262 9.50 14.69 -51.32
CA GLN A 262 10.32 15.12 -52.47
C GLN A 262 9.75 14.62 -53.81
N THR A 263 9.25 13.37 -53.88
CA THR A 263 8.59 12.87 -55.10
C THR A 263 7.28 13.57 -55.38
N LYS A 264 6.50 13.93 -54.34
CA LYS A 264 5.26 14.71 -54.50
C LYS A 264 5.53 16.16 -54.94
N GLN A 265 6.61 16.78 -54.48
CA GLN A 265 7.02 18.10 -54.96
C GLN A 265 7.53 18.06 -56.39
N LEU A 266 8.27 17.01 -56.77
CA LEU A 266 8.73 16.83 -58.16
C LEU A 266 7.57 16.59 -59.12
N ASP A 267 6.58 15.75 -58.76
CA ASP A 267 5.37 15.55 -59.58
C ASP A 267 4.55 16.84 -59.71
N LYS A 268 4.39 17.61 -58.63
CA LYS A 268 3.66 18.90 -58.70
C LYS A 268 4.36 19.93 -59.59
N THR A 269 5.70 20.01 -59.51
CA THR A 269 6.48 20.91 -60.38
C THR A 269 6.44 20.46 -61.84
N VAL A 270 6.50 19.16 -62.12
CA VAL A 270 6.39 18.63 -63.49
C VAL A 270 4.98 18.87 -64.07
N ILE A 271 3.92 18.70 -63.28
CA ILE A 271 2.53 19.00 -63.70
C ILE A 271 2.35 20.50 -63.96
N LEU A 272 2.84 21.38 -63.09
CA LEU A 272 2.79 22.84 -63.28
C LEU A 272 3.55 23.29 -64.53
N VAL A 273 4.70 22.69 -64.82
CA VAL A 273 5.47 23.00 -66.04
C VAL A 273 4.70 22.53 -67.29
N LEU A 274 4.12 21.33 -67.28
CA LEU A 274 3.32 20.83 -68.41
C LEU A 274 2.05 21.67 -68.68
N GLU A 275 1.38 22.19 -67.66
CA GLU A 275 0.20 23.07 -67.82
C GLU A 275 0.57 24.45 -68.41
N VAL A 276 1.77 24.96 -68.14
CA VAL A 276 2.26 26.23 -68.74
C VAL A 276 2.68 26.06 -70.21
N PHE A 277 3.08 24.87 -70.64
CA PHE A 277 3.46 24.61 -72.03
C PHE A 277 2.28 24.22 -72.95
N LEU A 278 1.12 23.85 -72.38
CA LEU A 278 -0.07 23.41 -73.12
C LEU A 278 -1.20 24.46 -73.19
N ASN A 279 -1.00 25.65 -72.62
CA ASN A 279 -1.86 26.84 -72.71
C ASN A 279 -1.07 28.01 -73.30
#